data_AF-A0A7N8WXU1-F1
#
_entry.id   AF-A0A7N8WXU1-F1
#
_cell.length_a   1.000
_cell.length_b   1.000
_cell.length_c   1.000
_cell.angle_alpha   90.00
_cell.angle_beta   90.00
_cell.angle_gamma   90.00
#
_symmetry.space_group_name_H-M   'P 1'
#
loop_
_entity.id
_entity.type
_entity.pdbx_description
1 polymer ?
#
loop_
_entity_poly.entity_id
_entity_poly.type
_entity_poly.pdbx_seq_one_letter_code
_entity_poly.pdbx_strand_id
1 'polypeptide(L)'
;MPAALTDSSQIICEVWAGNVEEEMRKIRHIIQSYNYIAMDTEFPGVVVRPIGEFRSTVDYQYQLLRCNVDLLKIIQLGLTFMNEEGDYPPGTTTWQFNFKFNLTQKV
;
A
#
# COMPACT_ATOMS: atom_id res chain seq x y z
N MET A 1 11.49 9.98 21.21
CA MET A 1 10.96 10.87 20.15
C MET A 1 9.71 11.53 20.71
N PRO A 2 9.65 12.85 20.87
CA PRO A 2 8.40 13.50 21.25
C PRO A 2 7.54 13.62 19.98
N ALA A 3 6.39 12.95 19.99
CA ALA A 3 5.37 13.06 18.96
C ALA A 3 4.84 14.51 18.97
N ALA A 4 4.88 15.17 17.81
CA ALA A 4 4.26 16.47 17.64
C ALA A 4 2.75 16.34 17.88
N LEU A 5 2.27 17.08 18.88
CA LEU A 5 0.87 17.27 19.20
C LEU A 5 0.28 18.27 18.20
N THR A 6 -0.12 17.80 17.02
CA THR A 6 -1.22 18.44 16.29
C THR A 6 -2.36 17.44 16.25
N ASP A 7 -3.53 17.86 16.70
CA ASP A 7 -4.79 17.10 16.63
C ASP A 7 -5.27 17.03 15.16
N SER A 8 -4.39 16.54 14.31
CA SER A 8 -4.62 16.26 12.90
C SER A 8 -4.99 14.80 12.84
N SER A 9 -6.20 14.46 13.30
CA SER A 9 -6.72 13.09 13.21
C SER A 9 -6.46 12.56 11.80
N GLN A 10 -5.69 11.49 11.64
CA GLN A 10 -5.44 10.88 10.33
C GLN A 10 -6.78 10.56 9.68
N ILE A 11 -7.03 11.16 8.51
CA ILE A 11 -8.27 10.94 7.76
C ILE A 11 -7.94 9.96 6.63
N ILE A 12 -8.51 8.76 6.75
CA ILE A 12 -8.41 7.70 5.74
C ILE A 12 -9.54 7.88 4.72
N CYS A 13 -9.19 7.99 3.44
CA CYS A 13 -10.12 7.99 2.33
C CYS A 13 -10.17 6.61 1.68
N GLU A 14 -11.36 6.02 1.66
CA GLU A 14 -11.63 4.76 0.96
C GLU A 14 -11.73 5.01 -0.55
N VAL A 15 -10.81 4.42 -1.31
CA VAL A 15 -10.75 4.54 -2.77
C VAL A 15 -11.25 3.25 -3.40
N TRP A 16 -12.25 3.40 -4.26
CA TRP A 16 -12.90 2.36 -5.05
C TRP A 16 -12.91 2.77 -6.52
N ALA A 17 -13.40 1.87 -7.39
CA ALA A 17 -13.51 2.15 -8.83
C ALA A 17 -14.30 3.43 -9.17
N GLY A 18 -15.25 3.83 -8.33
CA GLY A 18 -16.09 5.00 -8.57
C GLY A 18 -15.43 6.36 -8.30
N ASN A 19 -14.42 6.42 -7.43
CA ASN A 19 -13.76 7.68 -7.02
C ASN A 19 -12.25 7.70 -7.27
N VAL A 20 -11.64 6.61 -7.78
CA VAL A 20 -10.19 6.52 -8.00
C VAL A 20 -9.62 7.69 -8.83
N GLU A 21 -10.32 8.12 -9.88
CA GLU A 21 -9.86 9.24 -10.72
C GLU A 21 -9.89 10.58 -9.98
N GLU A 22 -10.86 10.78 -9.09
CA GLU A 22 -10.94 11.98 -8.27
C GLU A 22 -9.82 12.01 -7.24
N GLU A 23 -9.61 10.91 -6.53
CA GLU A 23 -8.61 10.80 -5.48
C GLU A 23 -7.19 10.87 -6.05
N MET A 24 -6.93 10.21 -7.18
CA MET A 24 -5.65 10.35 -7.89
C MET A 24 -5.38 11.80 -8.32
N ARG A 25 -6.42 12.58 -8.64
CA ARG A 25 -6.27 14.00 -8.97
C ARG A 25 -5.88 14.82 -7.74
N LYS A 26 -6.36 14.49 -6.53
CA LYS A 26 -5.94 15.11 -5.27
C LYS A 26 -4.49 14.74 -4.91
N ILE A 27 -4.15 13.45 -5.01
CA ILE A 27 -2.79 12.94 -4.75
C ILE A 27 -1.74 13.66 -5.62
N ARG A 28 -2.04 13.91 -6.90
CA ARG A 28 -1.13 14.66 -7.81
C ARG A 28 -0.78 16.07 -7.33
N HIS A 29 -1.65 16.73 -6.58
CA HIS A 29 -1.35 18.05 -6.01
C HIS A 29 -0.57 17.90 -4.69
N ILE A 30 -0.97 16.96 -3.84
CA ILE A 30 -0.39 16.77 -2.50
C ILE A 30 1.06 16.32 -2.58
N ILE A 31 1.41 15.45 -3.53
CA ILE A 31 2.79 14.94 -3.69
C ILE A 31 3.83 16.03 -3.94
N GLN A 32 3.42 17.23 -4.38
CA GLN A 32 4.33 18.36 -4.59
C GLN A 32 4.86 18.95 -3.28
N SER A 33 4.10 18.86 -2.20
CA SER A 33 4.46 19.42 -0.87
C SER A 33 4.63 18.35 0.20
N TYR A 34 4.00 17.18 0.02
CA TYR A 34 4.05 16.04 0.93
C TYR A 34 4.59 14.83 0.18
N ASN A 35 5.90 14.82 -0.05
CA ASN A 35 6.63 13.91 -0.91
C ASN A 35 7.17 12.64 -0.21
N TYR A 36 6.95 12.49 1.10
CA TYR A 36 7.27 11.28 1.84
C TYR A 36 6.05 10.37 1.89
N ILE A 37 6.16 9.16 1.34
CA ILE A 37 5.05 8.22 1.23
C ILE A 37 5.33 6.99 2.10
N ALA A 38 4.50 6.79 3.13
CA ALA A 38 4.41 5.51 3.82
C ALA A 38 3.42 4.61 3.07
N MET A 39 3.77 3.34 2.89
CA MET A 39 3.00 2.40 2.08
C MET A 39 2.85 1.07 2.81
N ASP A 40 1.66 0.49 2.72
CA ASP A 40 1.36 -0.86 3.19
C ASP A 40 0.38 -1.57 2.24
N THR A 41 0.42 -2.89 2.18
CA THR A 41 -0.43 -3.69 1.29
C THR A 41 -1.02 -4.91 1.98
N GLU A 42 -2.27 -5.21 1.67
CA GLU A 42 -2.94 -6.44 2.11
C GLU A 42 -3.17 -7.37 0.92
N PHE A 43 -2.81 -8.65 1.10
CA PHE A 43 -2.94 -9.71 0.11
C PHE A 43 -3.23 -11.05 0.80
N PRO A 44 -3.72 -12.08 0.09
CA PRO A 44 -4.15 -13.34 0.70
C PRO A 44 -3.00 -14.26 1.16
N GLY A 45 -1.99 -13.70 1.84
CA GLY A 45 -0.92 -14.41 2.51
C GLY A 45 0.02 -15.19 1.59
N VAL A 46 0.60 -16.28 2.11
CA VAL A 46 1.53 -17.16 1.39
C VAL A 46 0.85 -18.50 1.13
N VAL A 47 0.66 -18.85 -0.13
CA VAL A 47 -0.05 -20.06 -0.55
C VAL A 47 0.90 -21.13 -1.10
N VAL A 48 2.04 -20.72 -1.66
CA VAL A 48 3.04 -21.64 -2.24
C VAL A 48 4.43 -21.42 -1.67
N ARG A 49 5.20 -22.52 -1.63
CA ARG A 49 6.63 -22.52 -1.32
C ARG A 49 7.39 -23.06 -2.54
N PRO A 50 8.45 -22.39 -3.00
CA PRO A 50 9.22 -22.87 -4.14
C PRO A 50 9.99 -24.13 -3.73
N ILE A 51 10.03 -25.13 -4.63
CA ILE A 51 10.74 -26.40 -4.45
C ILE A 51 11.96 -26.38 -5.37
N GLY A 52 13.15 -26.65 -4.83
CA GLY A 52 14.39 -26.70 -5.61
C GLY A 52 15.63 -26.43 -4.77
N GLU A 53 16.79 -26.40 -5.43
CA GLU A 53 18.04 -25.92 -4.83
C GLU A 53 18.15 -24.40 -4.99
N PHE A 54 18.49 -23.71 -3.90
CA PHE A 54 18.65 -22.25 -3.86
C PHE A 54 20.09 -21.91 -3.54
N ARG A 55 20.60 -20.85 -4.17
CA ARG A 55 22.01 -20.46 -4.01
C ARG A 55 22.32 -19.87 -2.64
N SER A 56 21.28 -19.36 -1.95
CA SER A 56 21.36 -18.79 -0.61
C SER A 56 19.97 -18.68 0.03
N THR A 57 19.92 -18.38 1.33
CA THR A 57 18.66 -18.06 2.03
C THR A 57 17.96 -16.83 1.44
N VAL A 58 18.71 -15.82 0.99
CA VAL A 58 18.16 -14.60 0.38
C VAL A 58 17.50 -14.93 -0.96
N ASP A 59 18.13 -15.79 -1.77
CA ASP A 59 17.57 -16.27 -3.03
C ASP A 59 16.26 -17.04 -2.79
N TYR A 60 16.24 -17.92 -1.78
CA TYR A 60 15.01 -18.61 -1.37
C TYR A 60 13.89 -17.65 -0.98
N GLN A 61 14.19 -16.63 -0.15
CA GLN A 61 13.21 -15.62 0.28
C GLN A 61 12.67 -14.81 -0.91
N TYR A 62 13.53 -14.44 -1.86
CA TYR A 62 13.11 -13.75 -3.06
C TYR A 62 12.20 -14.63 -3.93
N GLN A 63 12.56 -15.91 -4.16
CA GLN A 63 11.71 -16.82 -4.94
C GLN A 63 10.38 -17.08 -4.24
N LEU A 64 10.37 -17.18 -2.90
CA LEU A 64 9.15 -17.31 -2.12
C LEU A 64 8.24 -16.08 -2.31
N LEU A 65 8.80 -14.87 -2.22
CA LEU A 65 8.05 -13.63 -2.46
C LEU A 65 7.52 -13.60 -3.91
N ARG A 66 8.41 -13.81 -4.89
CA ARG A 66 8.07 -13.76 -6.31
C ARG A 66 6.92 -14.71 -6.67
N CYS A 67 7.01 -15.99 -6.30
CA CYS A 67 5.97 -16.96 -6.63
C CYS A 67 4.60 -16.58 -6.05
N ASN A 68 4.55 -16.01 -4.84
CA ASN A 68 3.29 -15.60 -4.24
C ASN A 68 2.77 -14.28 -4.84
N VAL A 69 3.64 -13.32 -5.13
CA VAL A 69 3.24 -12.07 -5.80
C VAL A 69 2.73 -12.32 -7.22
N ASP A 70 3.36 -13.21 -7.97
CA ASP A 70 2.95 -13.55 -9.34
C ASP A 70 1.57 -14.27 -9.36
N LEU A 71 1.23 -15.03 -8.30
CA LEU A 71 -0.01 -15.81 -8.24
C LEU A 71 -1.16 -15.07 -7.56
N LEU A 72 -0.88 -14.20 -6.60
CA LEU A 72 -1.92 -13.61 -5.75
C LEU A 72 -2.30 -12.23 -6.24
N LYS A 73 -3.60 -11.93 -6.14
CA LYS A 73 -4.12 -10.59 -6.40
C LYS A 73 -4.08 -9.77 -5.11
N ILE A 74 -3.58 -8.55 -5.21
CA ILE A 74 -3.63 -7.56 -4.13
C ILE A 74 -5.08 -7.27 -3.75
N ILE A 75 -5.33 -7.04 -2.45
CA ILE A 75 -6.65 -6.72 -1.90
C ILE A 75 -6.71 -5.22 -1.59
N GLN A 76 -5.72 -4.69 -0.86
CA GLN A 76 -5.64 -3.28 -0.52
C GLN A 76 -4.23 -2.71 -0.65
N LEU A 77 -4.15 -1.41 -0.91
CA LEU A 77 -2.93 -0.60 -0.84
C LEU A 77 -3.24 0.66 -0.03
N GLY A 78 -2.54 0.86 1.09
CA GLY A 78 -2.58 2.07 1.88
C GLY A 78 -1.42 2.99 1.52
N LEU A 79 -1.70 4.26 1.22
CA LEU A 79 -0.69 5.30 1.00
C LEU A 79 -0.93 6.48 1.92
N THR A 80 0.05 6.82 2.76
CA THR A 80 0.02 7.99 3.65
C THR A 80 1.10 8.98 3.23
N PHE A 81 0.73 10.25 3.08
CA PHE A 81 1.61 11.31 2.59
C PHE A 81 2.04 12.24 3.72
N MET A 82 3.32 12.58 3.76
CA MET A 82 3.96 13.44 4.76
C MET A 82 4.99 14.37 4.08
N ASN A 83 5.35 15.48 4.74
CA ASN A 83 6.48 16.32 4.34
C ASN A 83 7.76 15.93 5.11
N GLU A 84 8.84 16.68 4.91
CA GLU A 84 10.14 16.42 5.55
C GLU A 84 10.13 16.60 7.07
N GLU A 85 9.22 17.43 7.58
CA GLU A 85 8.98 17.64 9.02
C GLU A 85 8.11 16.55 9.66
N GLY A 86 7.49 15.67 8.85
CA GLY A 86 6.56 14.64 9.31
C GLY A 86 5.12 15.12 9.52
N ASP A 87 4.78 16.31 9.01
CA ASP A 87 3.42 16.83 9.00
C ASP A 87 2.60 16.22 7.86
N TYR A 88 1.29 16.13 8.09
CA TYR A 88 0.32 15.61 7.14
C TYR A 88 -0.32 16.70 6.28
N PRO A 89 -0.80 16.36 5.07
CA PRO A 89 -1.63 17.27 4.28
C PRO A 89 -2.93 17.63 5.01
N PRO A 90 -3.45 18.85 4.83
CA PRO A 90 -4.74 19.24 5.39
C PRO A 90 -5.86 18.38 4.77
N GLY A 91 -6.70 17.80 5.62
CA GLY A 91 -7.79 16.90 5.19
C GLY A 91 -7.34 15.45 5.12
N THR A 92 -7.48 14.82 3.94
CA THR A 92 -7.12 13.41 3.74
C THR A 92 -5.62 13.21 3.84
N THR A 93 -5.21 12.37 4.79
CA THR A 93 -3.79 12.03 5.03
C THR A 93 -3.41 10.73 4.35
N THR A 94 -4.38 9.82 4.27
CA THR A 94 -4.17 8.43 3.87
C THR A 94 -5.22 8.00 2.86
N TRP A 95 -4.79 7.36 1.78
CA TRP A 95 -5.67 6.74 0.78
C TRP A 95 -5.57 5.23 0.90
N GLN A 96 -6.71 4.58 1.13
CA GLN A 96 -6.83 3.13 1.12
C GLN A 96 -7.48 2.70 -0.20
N PHE A 97 -6.68 2.18 -1.12
CA PHE A 97 -7.15 1.64 -2.39
C PHE A 97 -7.67 0.24 -2.19
N ASN A 98 -8.94 0.03 -2.53
CA ASN A 98 -9.61 -1.25 -2.46
C ASN A 98 -9.70 -1.85 -3.86
N PHE A 99 -8.95 -2.92 -4.10
CA PHE A 99 -8.91 -3.59 -5.39
C PHE A 99 -10.04 -4.60 -5.53
N LYS A 100 -10.45 -4.84 -6.79
CA LYS A 100 -11.40 -5.88 -7.09
C LYS A 100 -10.80 -7.24 -6.76
N PHE A 101 -11.37 -7.90 -5.75
CA PHE A 101 -10.96 -9.24 -5.33
C PHE A 101 -12.17 -10.18 -5.32
N ASN A 102 -12.00 -11.41 -5.82
CA ASN A 102 -13.05 -12.41 -5.84
C ASN A 102 -12.50 -13.75 -5.36
N LEU A 103 -13.02 -14.23 -4.22
CA LEU A 103 -12.65 -15.51 -3.58
C LEU A 103 -12.90 -16.74 -4.46
N THR A 104 -13.85 -16.65 -5.38
CA THR A 104 -14.25 -17.77 -6.26
C THR A 104 -13.55 -17.76 -7.61
N GLN A 105 -12.89 -16.65 -7.96
CA GLN A 105 -12.17 -16.56 -9.22
C GLN A 105 -10.84 -17.27 -9.07
N LYS A 106 -10.74 -18.47 -9.65
CA LYS A 106 -9.46 -19.18 -9.78
C LYS A 106 -8.51 -18.32 -10.61
N VAL A 107 -7.29 -18.19 -10.11
CA VAL A 107 -6.13 -17.57 -10.79
C VAL A 107 -5.84 -18.35 -12.07
#